data_AF-A0A359LTP8-F1
#
_entry.id   AF-A0A359LTP8-F1
#
_cell.length_a   1.000
_cell.length_b   1.000
_cell.length_c   1.000
_cell.angle_alpha   90.00
_cell.angle_beta   90.00
_cell.angle_gamma   90.00
#
_symmetry.space_group_name_H-M   'P 1'
#
loop_
_entity.id
_entity.type
_entity.pdbx_description
1 polymer ?
#
loop_
_entity_poly.entity_id
_entity_poly.type
_entity_poly.pdbx_seq_one_letter_code
_entity_poly.pdbx_strand_id
1 'polypeptide(L)'
;MRRCFWEPGRASFWRSLTVREAGLWRSRSAESSRAPPMPRHFTLAQAERLLPAVEQAIRGAIEAKQEVQDAEQALDSYTQRLAMLGGAVVNREEVLARRQRRDTFAAALHQAIQEIQEFGCELKDLDIGLIDFRTLYRGQAVYLCWKLGEDGITHWHGLEEGFRGRKAIDQDFIDNHQGDLPH
;
A
#
# COMPACT_ATOMS: atom_id res chain seq x y z
N MET A 1 -21.54 -0.44 -30.14
CA MET A 1 -20.21 -0.98 -29.75
C MET A 1 -19.35 0.16 -29.22
N ARG A 2 -19.36 0.39 -27.91
CA ARG A 2 -18.51 1.40 -27.26
C ARG A 2 -17.21 0.68 -26.86
N ARG A 3 -16.09 1.09 -27.45
CA ARG A 3 -14.76 0.63 -27.05
C ARG A 3 -14.42 1.29 -25.72
N CYS A 4 -14.17 0.47 -24.71
CA CYS A 4 -13.51 0.87 -23.48
C CYS A 4 -12.10 1.35 -23.84
N PHE A 5 -11.84 2.64 -23.67
CA PHE A 5 -10.50 3.21 -23.78
C PHE A 5 -10.00 3.42 -22.34
N TRP A 6 -9.19 2.48 -21.87
CA TRP A 6 -8.44 2.57 -20.62
C TRP A 6 -7.12 3.29 -20.91
N GLU A 7 -6.92 4.46 -20.29
CA GLU A 7 -5.64 5.17 -20.28
C GLU A 7 -4.82 4.72 -19.05
N PRO A 8 -3.58 4.20 -19.23
CA PRO A 8 -2.70 3.89 -18.11
C PRO A 8 -1.90 5.14 -17.76
N GLY A 9 -2.35 5.91 -16.76
CA GLY A 9 -1.60 7.09 -16.36
C GLY A 9 -2.32 8.03 -15.41
N ARG A 10 -2.37 7.66 -14.13
CA ARG A 10 -2.39 8.62 -13.01
C ARG A 10 -1.85 7.95 -11.75
N ALA A 11 -0.55 7.69 -11.76
CA ALA A 11 0.26 7.63 -10.55
C ALA A 11 0.27 9.05 -9.93
N SER A 12 -0.79 9.45 -9.24
CA SER A 12 -0.91 10.78 -8.62
C SER A 12 -2.01 10.83 -7.55
N PHE A 13 -2.05 9.88 -6.61
CA PHE A 13 -2.88 10.05 -5.41
C PHE A 13 -2.05 10.06 -4.11
N TRP A 14 -0.79 9.64 -4.15
CA TRP A 14 0.04 9.45 -2.96
C TRP A 14 1.04 10.59 -2.67
N ARG A 15 0.94 11.75 -3.34
CA ARG A 15 1.95 12.83 -3.24
C ARG A 15 1.52 14.10 -2.52
N SER A 16 0.45 14.09 -1.73
CA SER A 16 0.08 15.24 -0.89
C SER A 16 -0.71 14.86 0.35
N LEU A 17 -0.07 14.15 1.28
CA LEU A 17 -0.41 14.16 2.70
C LEU A 17 0.87 14.35 3.51
N THR A 18 1.58 15.44 3.23
CA THR A 18 2.56 15.99 4.16
C THR A 18 1.78 16.59 5.32
N VAL A 19 1.66 15.84 6.42
CA VAL A 19 1.31 16.39 7.72
C VAL A 19 2.36 17.45 8.07
N ARG A 20 1.97 18.71 7.98
CA ARG A 20 2.73 19.83 8.53
C ARG A 20 2.55 19.81 10.04
N GLU A 21 3.67 19.69 10.73
CA GLU A 21 4.01 20.28 12.02
C GLU A 21 3.07 19.99 13.21
N ALA A 22 3.50 19.04 14.05
CA ALA A 22 3.36 19.16 15.50
C ALA A 22 4.75 18.96 16.12
N GLY A 23 5.42 20.08 16.37
CA GLY A 23 6.62 20.11 17.19
C GLY A 23 6.31 19.84 18.66
N LEU A 24 7.37 19.49 19.37
CA LEU A 24 7.52 19.22 20.82
C LEU A 24 7.62 17.71 21.10
N TRP A 25 8.86 17.26 21.32
CA TRP A 25 9.34 16.71 22.60
C TRP A 25 10.81 16.30 22.43
N ARG A 26 11.72 17.03 23.08
CA ARG A 26 13.12 16.60 23.29
C ARG A 26 13.20 15.82 24.60
N SER A 27 13.86 14.66 24.49
CA SER A 27 14.72 14.00 25.48
C SER A 27 14.10 13.35 26.73
N ARG A 28 14.01 12.01 26.73
CA ARG A 28 14.92 11.13 27.51
C ARG A 28 14.68 9.64 27.23
N SER A 29 15.75 8.87 27.46
CA SER A 29 15.98 7.47 27.14
C SER A 29 14.91 6.49 27.63
N ALA A 30 14.60 5.50 26.79
CA ALA A 30 14.26 4.14 27.21
C ALA A 30 14.76 3.15 26.14
N GLU A 31 15.71 2.33 26.57
CA GLU A 31 16.33 1.22 25.86
C GLU A 31 15.32 0.07 25.69
N SER A 32 15.42 -0.61 24.54
CA SER A 32 14.97 -1.98 24.26
C SER A 32 13.48 -2.33 24.29
N SER A 33 12.87 -2.24 23.11
CA SER A 33 12.21 -3.38 22.45
C SER A 33 12.35 -3.17 20.94
N ARG A 34 13.60 -3.24 20.46
CA ARG A 34 13.86 -3.16 19.04
C ARG A 34 13.52 -4.52 18.46
N ALA A 35 12.35 -4.64 17.85
CA ALA A 35 12.08 -5.75 16.94
C ALA A 35 13.31 -5.93 16.02
N PRO A 36 13.73 -7.18 15.73
CA PRO A 36 14.90 -7.42 14.90
C PRO A 36 14.80 -6.56 13.63
N PRO A 37 15.89 -5.88 13.21
CA PRO A 37 15.85 -5.10 11.98
C PRO A 37 15.43 -6.03 10.86
N MET A 38 14.33 -5.71 10.21
CA MET A 38 13.83 -6.53 9.12
C MET A 38 14.86 -6.64 8.00
N PRO A 39 14.91 -7.78 7.30
CA PRO A 39 15.86 -7.99 6.23
C PRO A 39 15.72 -6.85 5.20
N ARG A 40 16.85 -6.25 4.81
CA ARG A 40 16.90 -5.25 3.73
C ARG A 40 16.67 -5.93 2.37
N HIS A 41 16.99 -7.21 2.28
CA HIS A 41 16.76 -8.07 1.11
C HIS A 41 16.20 -9.43 1.53
N PHE A 42 15.14 -9.89 0.88
CA PHE A 42 14.49 -11.16 1.11
C PHE A 42 15.05 -12.26 0.21
N THR A 43 15.16 -13.48 0.73
CA THR A 43 15.18 -14.68 -0.11
C THR A 43 13.76 -14.97 -0.60
N LEU A 44 13.63 -15.72 -1.70
CA LEU A 44 12.32 -16.14 -2.22
C LEU A 44 11.50 -16.84 -1.12
N ALA A 45 12.11 -17.78 -0.40
CA ALA A 45 11.46 -18.50 0.69
C ALA A 45 11.07 -17.60 1.88
N GLN A 46 11.85 -16.56 2.20
CA GLN A 46 11.46 -15.59 3.23
C GLN A 46 10.22 -14.79 2.80
N ALA A 47 10.21 -14.32 1.55
CA ALA A 47 9.08 -13.56 1.02
C ALA A 47 7.81 -14.43 0.91
N GLU A 48 7.94 -15.68 0.43
CA GLU A 48 6.82 -16.63 0.36
C GLU A 48 6.19 -16.92 1.73
N ARG A 49 7.00 -17.02 2.80
CA ARG A 49 6.49 -17.21 4.16
C ARG A 49 5.68 -16.04 4.68
N LEU A 50 5.90 -14.82 4.15
CA LEU A 50 5.14 -13.64 4.54
C LEU A 50 3.81 -13.51 3.79
N LEU A 51 3.63 -14.21 2.67
CA LEU A 51 2.45 -14.06 1.81
C LEU A 51 1.12 -14.20 2.56
N PRO A 52 0.89 -15.16 3.48
CA PRO A 52 -0.40 -15.26 4.16
C PRO A 52 -0.73 -14.02 5.01
N ALA A 53 0.26 -13.47 5.72
CA ALA A 53 0.08 -12.28 6.54
C ALA A 53 -0.09 -11.02 5.68
N VAL A 54 0.73 -10.91 4.64
CA VAL A 54 0.68 -9.80 3.67
C VAL A 54 -0.64 -9.81 2.90
N GLU A 55 -1.13 -10.97 2.49
CA GLU A 55 -2.42 -11.13 1.83
C GLU A 55 -3.56 -10.63 2.73
N GLN A 56 -3.58 -11.03 4.00
CA GLN A 56 -4.59 -10.58 4.95
C GLN A 56 -4.55 -9.06 5.13
N ALA A 57 -3.36 -8.47 5.29
CA ALA A 57 -3.19 -7.03 5.44
C ALA A 57 -3.65 -6.25 4.19
N ILE A 58 -3.34 -6.74 2.98
CA ILE A 58 -3.81 -6.14 1.72
C ILE A 58 -5.32 -6.19 1.63
N ARG A 59 -5.95 -7.33 1.94
CA ARG A 59 -7.41 -7.47 1.88
C ARG A 59 -8.07 -6.44 2.79
N GLY A 60 -7.58 -6.30 4.02
CA GLY A 60 -8.03 -5.27 4.95
C GLY A 60 -7.80 -3.85 4.42
N ALA A 61 -6.67 -3.58 3.78
CA ALA A 61 -6.39 -2.29 3.16
C ALA A 61 -7.32 -1.98 1.97
N ILE A 62 -7.65 -2.97 1.13
CA ILE A 62 -8.61 -2.83 0.03
C ILE A 62 -10.00 -2.49 0.57
N GLU A 63 -10.45 -3.22 1.60
CA GLU A 63 -11.73 -2.96 2.26
C GLU A 63 -11.77 -1.55 2.87
N ALA A 64 -10.74 -1.16 3.60
CA ALA A 64 -10.65 0.19 4.18
C ALA A 64 -10.65 1.28 3.10
N LYS A 65 -9.98 1.05 1.96
CA LYS A 65 -10.00 1.97 0.82
C LYS A 65 -11.40 2.12 0.24
N GLN A 66 -12.15 1.02 0.11
CA GLN A 66 -13.53 1.09 -0.37
C GLN A 66 -14.41 1.93 0.57
N GLU A 67 -14.29 1.73 1.88
CA GLU A 67 -15.04 2.51 2.88
C GLU A 67 -14.71 4.01 2.83
N VAL A 68 -13.43 4.37 2.59
CA VAL A 68 -13.04 5.77 2.35
C VAL A 68 -13.74 6.32 1.11
N GLN A 69 -13.68 5.60 -0.01
CA GLN A 69 -14.29 6.03 -1.27
C GLN A 69 -15.80 6.21 -1.13
N ASP A 70 -16.48 5.30 -0.45
CA ASP A 70 -17.93 5.37 -0.22
C ASP A 70 -18.29 6.56 0.67
N ALA A 71 -17.51 6.81 1.72
CA ALA A 71 -17.69 7.97 2.59
C ALA A 71 -17.44 9.31 1.87
N GLU A 72 -16.44 9.37 0.98
CA GLU A 72 -16.17 10.53 0.13
C GLU A 72 -17.30 10.79 -0.85
N GLN A 73 -17.77 9.77 -1.58
CA GLN A 73 -18.89 9.89 -2.50
C GLN A 73 -20.18 10.32 -1.79
N ALA A 74 -20.42 9.82 -0.57
CA ALA A 74 -21.56 10.23 0.24
C ALA A 74 -21.47 11.71 0.66
N LEU A 75 -20.26 12.19 1.01
CA LEU A 75 -20.01 13.60 1.35
C LEU A 75 -20.19 14.51 0.13
N ASP A 76 -19.64 14.13 -1.02
CA ASP A 76 -19.68 14.90 -2.25
C ASP A 76 -21.11 15.00 -2.78
N SER A 77 -21.84 13.88 -2.84
CA SER A 77 -23.24 13.88 -3.29
C SER A 77 -24.16 14.68 -2.37
N TYR A 78 -23.86 14.73 -1.07
CA TYR A 78 -24.59 15.56 -0.12
C TYR A 78 -24.29 17.05 -0.33
N THR A 79 -23.02 17.40 -0.46
CA THR A 79 -22.58 18.79 -0.70
C THR A 79 -23.11 19.33 -2.02
N GLN A 80 -23.08 18.52 -3.09
CA GLN A 80 -23.64 18.88 -4.40
C GLN A 80 -25.15 19.15 -4.33
N ARG A 81 -25.90 18.33 -3.58
CA ARG A 81 -27.34 18.56 -3.36
C ARG A 81 -27.60 19.88 -2.62
N LEU A 82 -26.82 20.19 -1.58
CA LEU A 82 -26.95 21.47 -0.86
C LEU A 82 -26.67 22.68 -1.76
N ALA A 83 -25.66 22.58 -2.64
CA ALA A 83 -25.35 23.62 -3.61
C ALA A 83 -26.50 23.83 -4.63
N MET A 84 -27.10 22.75 -5.13
CA MET A 84 -28.25 22.81 -6.04
C MET A 84 -29.50 23.45 -5.40
N LEU A 85 -29.69 23.29 -4.10
CA LEU A 85 -30.78 23.90 -3.34
C LEU A 85 -30.52 25.38 -2.98
N GLY A 86 -29.49 26.02 -3.56
CA GLY A 86 -29.24 27.45 -3.43
C GLY A 86 -28.77 27.88 -2.04
N GLY A 87 -28.07 27.01 -1.30
CA GLY A 87 -27.62 27.31 0.06
C GLY A 87 -28.71 27.11 1.12
N ALA A 88 -29.64 26.18 0.89
CA ALA A 88 -30.55 25.66 1.92
C ALA A 88 -29.79 25.42 3.24
N VAL A 89 -30.45 25.65 4.37
CA VAL A 89 -29.86 25.58 5.72
C VAL A 89 -29.00 24.33 5.83
N VAL A 90 -27.68 24.53 5.78
CA VAL A 90 -26.72 23.43 5.84
C VAL A 90 -26.77 22.87 7.25
N ASN A 91 -27.19 21.61 7.37
CA ASN A 91 -27.01 20.89 8.61
C ASN A 91 -25.51 20.65 8.82
N ARG A 92 -24.87 21.54 9.60
CA ARG A 92 -23.43 21.51 9.87
C ARG A 92 -23.02 20.24 10.60
N GLU A 93 -23.86 19.76 11.53
CA GLU A 93 -23.61 18.52 12.26
C GLU A 93 -23.56 17.33 11.32
N GLU A 94 -24.46 17.30 10.34
CA GLU A 94 -24.54 16.23 9.34
C GLU A 94 -23.33 16.21 8.39
N VAL A 95 -22.81 17.38 8.02
CA VAL A 95 -21.53 17.50 7.27
C VAL A 95 -20.36 17.03 8.11
N LEU A 96 -20.29 17.47 9.38
CA LEU A 96 -19.22 17.10 10.30
C LEU A 96 -19.19 15.58 10.54
N ALA A 97 -20.34 14.95 10.76
CA ALA A 97 -20.45 13.51 10.96
C ALA A 97 -19.95 12.72 9.73
N ARG A 98 -20.31 13.14 8.50
CA ARG A 98 -19.81 12.51 7.27
C ARG A 98 -18.29 12.66 7.12
N ARG A 99 -17.75 13.85 7.42
CA ARG A 99 -16.29 14.09 7.41
C ARG A 99 -15.56 13.22 8.43
N GLN A 100 -16.06 13.16 9.66
CA GLN A 100 -15.50 12.30 10.71
C GLN A 100 -15.50 10.84 10.28
N ARG A 101 -16.59 10.33 9.70
CA ARG A 101 -16.67 8.96 9.19
C ARG A 101 -15.60 8.67 8.12
N ARG A 102 -15.45 9.56 7.15
CA ARG A 102 -14.37 9.47 6.16
C ARG A 102 -12.99 9.45 6.83
N ASP A 103 -12.75 10.35 7.78
CA ASP A 103 -11.45 10.47 8.45
C ASP A 103 -11.11 9.22 9.28
N THR A 104 -12.11 8.58 9.90
CA THR A 104 -11.96 7.30 10.58
C THR A 104 -11.49 6.20 9.62
N PHE A 105 -12.15 6.07 8.45
CA PHE A 105 -11.73 5.07 7.47
C PHE A 105 -10.38 5.38 6.84
N ALA A 106 -10.06 6.66 6.63
CA ALA A 106 -8.76 7.07 6.12
C ALA A 106 -7.63 6.71 7.11
N ALA A 107 -7.87 6.88 8.42
CA ALA A 107 -6.94 6.45 9.45
C ALA A 107 -6.75 4.93 9.46
N ALA A 108 -7.84 4.15 9.32
CA ALA A 108 -7.76 2.69 9.23
C ALA A 108 -6.98 2.22 7.99
N LEU A 109 -7.21 2.84 6.84
CA LEU A 109 -6.44 2.57 5.61
C LEU A 109 -4.95 2.87 5.81
N HIS A 110 -4.62 4.01 6.42
CA HIS A 110 -3.22 4.35 6.71
C HIS A 110 -2.56 3.32 7.61
N GLN A 111 -3.26 2.86 8.66
CA GLN A 111 -2.75 1.83 9.55
C GLN A 111 -2.49 0.50 8.82
N ALA A 112 -3.42 0.06 7.96
CA ALA A 112 -3.25 -1.17 7.18
C ALA A 112 -2.05 -1.07 6.21
N ILE A 113 -1.83 0.09 5.60
CA ILE A 113 -0.66 0.33 4.74
C ILE A 113 0.63 0.31 5.56
N GLN A 114 0.63 0.88 6.77
CA GLN A 114 1.79 0.83 7.66
C GLN A 114 2.13 -0.61 8.05
N GLU A 115 1.14 -1.43 8.38
CA GLU A 115 1.33 -2.86 8.69
C GLU A 115 1.99 -3.60 7.52
N ILE A 116 1.57 -3.34 6.27
CA ILE A 116 2.22 -3.93 5.08
C ILE A 116 3.70 -3.52 4.99
N GLN A 117 4.00 -2.24 5.26
CA GLN A 117 5.38 -1.73 5.26
C GLN A 117 6.21 -2.31 6.41
N GLU A 118 5.57 -2.62 7.53
CA GLU A 118 6.14 -3.31 8.70
C GLU A 118 6.46 -4.79 8.44
N PHE A 119 6.08 -5.36 7.30
CA PHE A 119 6.62 -6.64 6.81
C PHE A 119 7.86 -6.48 5.92
N GLY A 120 8.24 -5.25 5.56
CA GLY A 120 9.38 -4.94 4.70
C GLY A 120 9.04 -5.01 3.21
N CYS A 121 7.75 -5.13 2.90
CA CYS A 121 7.25 -5.16 1.54
C CYS A 121 6.96 -3.74 1.03
N GLU A 122 7.03 -3.56 -0.29
CA GLU A 122 6.66 -2.32 -0.95
C GLU A 122 5.31 -2.48 -1.66
N LEU A 123 4.28 -1.83 -1.12
CA LEU A 123 2.98 -1.74 -1.78
C LEU A 123 3.10 -0.87 -3.04
N LYS A 124 2.94 -1.49 -4.23
CA LYS A 124 3.03 -0.79 -5.52
C LYS A 124 1.68 -0.34 -6.04
N ASP A 125 0.67 -1.20 -5.91
CA ASP A 125 -0.68 -0.90 -6.34
C ASP A 125 -1.69 -1.64 -5.45
N LEU A 126 -2.46 -0.89 -4.67
CA LEU A 126 -3.45 -1.45 -3.76
C LEU A 126 -4.69 -1.97 -4.50
N ASP A 127 -5.06 -1.40 -5.64
CA ASP A 127 -6.28 -1.79 -6.36
C ASP A 127 -6.19 -3.21 -6.92
N ILE A 128 -4.99 -3.60 -7.36
CA ILE A 128 -4.72 -4.94 -7.87
C ILE A 128 -3.97 -5.82 -6.87
N GLY A 129 -3.66 -5.30 -5.67
CA GLY A 129 -2.89 -5.99 -4.63
C GLY A 129 -1.46 -6.35 -5.07
N LEU A 130 -0.76 -5.44 -5.74
CA LEU A 130 0.61 -5.63 -6.21
C LEU A 130 1.62 -5.19 -5.14
N ILE A 131 2.49 -6.13 -4.77
CA ILE A 131 3.54 -5.92 -3.78
C ILE A 131 4.88 -6.43 -4.30
N ASP A 132 5.92 -5.68 -3.96
CA ASP A 132 7.30 -6.04 -4.25
C ASP A 132 8.09 -6.31 -2.96
N PHE A 133 8.96 -7.33 -3.00
CA PHE A 133 9.95 -7.60 -1.96
C PHE A 133 11.35 -7.35 -2.54
N ARG A 134 12.16 -6.52 -1.87
CA ARG A 134 13.55 -6.30 -2.29
C ARG A 134 14.35 -7.59 -2.16
N THR A 135 15.16 -7.92 -3.15
CA THR A 135 16.10 -9.05 -3.11
C THR A 135 17.38 -8.69 -3.86
N LEU A 136 18.38 -9.56 -3.82
CA LEU A 136 19.58 -9.46 -4.64
C LEU A 136 19.59 -10.58 -5.67
N TYR A 137 19.90 -10.26 -6.92
CA TYR A 137 20.13 -11.22 -7.98
C TYR A 137 21.50 -10.95 -8.60
N ARG A 138 22.43 -11.91 -8.50
CA ARG A 138 23.84 -11.74 -8.93
C ARG A 138 24.50 -10.47 -8.37
N GLY A 139 24.21 -10.15 -7.11
CA GLY A 139 24.74 -8.97 -6.43
C GLY A 139 24.11 -7.64 -6.87
N GLN A 140 23.07 -7.65 -7.69
CA GLN A 140 22.29 -6.47 -8.07
C GLN A 140 20.96 -6.47 -7.33
N ALA A 141 20.53 -5.31 -6.83
CA ALA A 141 19.21 -5.17 -6.23
C ALA A 141 18.11 -5.31 -7.29
N VAL A 142 17.15 -6.18 -7.01
CA VAL A 142 15.95 -6.42 -7.83
C VAL A 142 14.73 -6.58 -6.92
N TYR A 143 13.55 -6.70 -7.50
CA TYR A 143 12.32 -6.97 -6.76
C TYR A 143 11.75 -8.33 -7.14
N LEU A 144 11.32 -9.07 -6.12
CA LEU A 144 10.35 -10.15 -6.24
C LEU A 144 8.96 -9.54 -6.28
N CYS A 145 8.13 -9.91 -7.25
CA CYS A 145 6.87 -9.25 -7.53
C CYS A 145 5.73 -10.25 -7.35
N TRP A 146 4.80 -9.95 -6.45
CA TRP A 146 3.64 -10.77 -6.15
C TRP A 146 2.35 -9.96 -6.30
N LYS A 147 1.32 -10.61 -6.83
CA LYS A 147 0.00 -10.02 -6.98
C LYS A 147 -1.01 -10.84 -6.19
N LEU A 148 -1.93 -10.16 -5.52
CA LEU A 148 -3.07 -10.77 -4.84
C LEU A 148 -3.80 -11.76 -5.77
N GLY A 149 -3.95 -13.00 -5.29
CA GLY A 149 -4.55 -14.11 -6.01
C GLY A 149 -3.55 -15.03 -6.74
N GLU A 150 -2.25 -14.72 -6.73
CA GLU A 150 -1.20 -15.66 -7.11
C GLU A 150 -0.85 -16.59 -5.91
N ASP A 151 -0.72 -17.90 -6.14
CA ASP A 151 -0.39 -18.88 -5.09
C ASP A 151 1.01 -18.71 -4.48
N GLY A 152 1.89 -18.00 -5.18
CA GLY A 152 3.28 -17.78 -4.79
C GLY A 152 3.94 -16.73 -5.65
N ILE A 153 5.19 -16.39 -5.31
CA ILE A 153 5.97 -15.41 -6.05
C ILE A 153 6.54 -16.10 -7.28
N THR A 154 6.12 -15.67 -8.46
CA THR A 154 6.50 -16.30 -9.73
C THR A 154 7.35 -15.41 -10.63
N HIS A 155 7.44 -14.11 -10.32
CA HIS A 155 8.11 -13.13 -11.15
C HIS A 155 9.04 -12.23 -10.34
N TRP A 156 10.08 -11.74 -11.00
CA TRP A 156 10.98 -10.70 -10.51
C TRP A 156 11.12 -9.59 -11.56
N HIS A 157 11.60 -8.42 -11.18
CA HIS A 157 11.98 -7.36 -12.13
C HIS A 157 13.09 -6.48 -11.57
N GLY A 158 13.82 -5.78 -12.46
CA GLY A 158 14.81 -4.79 -12.06
C GLY A 158 14.19 -3.58 -11.35
N LEU A 159 15.02 -2.76 -10.69
CA LEU A 159 14.56 -1.57 -9.95
C LEU A 159 13.86 -0.53 -10.84
N GLU A 160 14.25 -0.44 -12.11
CA GLU A 160 13.74 0.56 -13.07
C GLU A 160 12.68 0.01 -14.03
N GLU A 161 12.48 -1.31 -14.06
CA GLU A 161 11.62 -1.98 -15.05
C GLU A 161 10.12 -2.00 -14.64
N GLY A 162 9.85 -1.97 -13.33
CA GLY A 162 8.49 -2.07 -12.77
C GLY A 162 7.71 -3.31 -13.23
N PHE A 163 6.39 -3.28 -13.06
CA PHE A 163 5.50 -4.42 -13.38
C PHE A 163 5.58 -4.89 -14.84
N ARG A 164 5.83 -3.98 -15.80
CA ARG A 164 5.88 -4.31 -17.23
C ARG A 164 7.13 -5.10 -17.63
N GLY A 165 8.17 -5.07 -16.82
CA GLY A 165 9.40 -5.84 -17.04
C GLY A 165 9.51 -7.10 -16.19
N ARG A 166 8.37 -7.66 -15.73
CA ARG A 166 8.34 -8.94 -15.02
C ARG A 166 9.01 -10.04 -15.84
N LYS A 167 10.00 -10.68 -15.23
CA LYS A 167 10.70 -11.87 -15.71
C LYS A 167 10.28 -13.03 -14.83
N ALA A 168 10.00 -14.18 -15.44
CA ALA A 168 9.68 -15.38 -14.68
C ALA A 168 10.87 -15.78 -13.82
N ILE A 169 10.60 -16.31 -12.64
CA ILE A 169 11.61 -16.96 -11.81
C ILE A 169 11.96 -18.29 -12.47
N ASP A 170 13.21 -18.41 -12.91
CA ASP A 170 13.79 -19.61 -13.49
C ASP A 170 14.87 -20.20 -12.58
N GLN A 171 15.48 -21.31 -13.00
CA GLN A 171 16.52 -21.97 -12.21
C GLN A 171 17.74 -21.04 -12.00
N ASP A 172 18.11 -20.23 -13.00
CA ASP A 172 19.22 -19.27 -12.89
C ASP A 172 18.96 -18.23 -11.80
N PHE A 173 17.73 -17.73 -11.71
CA PHE A 173 17.32 -16.86 -10.61
C PHE A 173 17.40 -17.58 -9.26
N ILE A 174 16.83 -18.78 -9.15
CA ILE A 174 16.84 -19.54 -7.89
C ILE A 174 18.28 -19.75 -7.40
N ASP A 175 19.20 -20.12 -8.28
CA ASP A 175 20.58 -20.44 -7.94
C ASP A 175 21.43 -19.20 -7.59
N ASN A 176 21.09 -18.02 -8.11
CA ASN A 176 21.90 -16.81 -7.99
C ASN A 176 21.23 -15.65 -7.25
N HIS A 177 19.99 -15.82 -6.78
CA HIS A 177 19.34 -14.86 -5.90
C HIS A 177 19.80 -15.05 -4.45
N GLN A 178 19.90 -13.94 -3.73
CA GLN A 178 20.35 -13.91 -2.34
C GLN A 178 19.51 -12.90 -1.56
N GLY A 179 19.25 -13.24 -0.30
CA GLY A 179 18.65 -12.35 0.68
C GLY A 179 19.52 -12.30 1.93
N ASP A 180 19.18 -11.40 2.84
CA ASP A 180 19.83 -11.33 4.13
C ASP A 180 19.47 -12.60 4.91
N LEU A 181 20.49 -13.32 5.38
CA LEU A 181 20.29 -14.51 6.21
C LEU A 181 19.55 -14.11 7.50
N PRO A 182 18.56 -14.90 7.96
CA PRO A 182 17.99 -14.68 9.28
C PRO A 182 19.12 -14.88 10.31
N HIS A 183 19.39 -13.84 11.10
CA HIS A 183 20.32 -13.90 12.23
C HIS A 183 19.79 -14.79 13.35
#